data_AF-V7D0K9-F1
#
_entry.id   AF-V7D0K9-F1
#
_cell.length_a   1.000
_cell.length_b   1.000
_cell.length_c   1.000
_cell.angle_alpha   90.00
_cell.angle_beta   90.00
_cell.angle_gamma   90.00
#
_symmetry.space_group_name_H-M   'P 1'
#
loop_
_entity.id
_entity.type
_entity.pdbx_description
1 polymer ?
#
loop_
_entity_poly.entity_id
_entity_poly.type
_entity_poly.pdbx_seq_one_letter_code
_entity_poly.pdbx_strand_id
1 'polypeptide(L)'
;ICSKLVLHKQLQVTKSFFEIHMMGSDTSATVIQKLNNSQDVSRKRSSPNKQKQEKVPKRIRKAEREREKREQLNELFLGLADTLDLSEQSSGKASTLREAIRLLKDLFSQIQSLKKDSESLLSETHYVSSSQAFSSLFYLWRLPACV
;
A
#
# COMPACT_ATOMS: atom_id res chain seq x y z
N ILE A 1 3.48 3.36 55.95
CA ILE A 1 2.85 4.12 54.84
C ILE A 1 3.83 4.30 53.68
N CYS A 2 5.07 4.73 53.94
CA CYS A 2 6.10 4.93 52.91
C CYS A 2 6.41 3.68 52.06
N SER A 3 6.56 2.48 52.64
CA SER A 3 6.91 1.28 51.87
C SER A 3 5.80 0.81 50.91
N LYS A 4 4.52 1.02 51.28
CA LYS A 4 3.37 0.73 50.41
C LYS A 4 3.31 1.71 49.22
N LEU A 5 3.67 2.97 49.47
CA LEU A 5 3.72 4.00 48.42
C LEU A 5 4.86 3.75 47.44
N VAL A 6 6.02 3.29 47.92
CA VAL A 6 7.17 2.92 47.08
C VAL A 6 6.84 1.71 46.21
N LEU A 7 6.25 0.66 46.78
CA LEU A 7 5.82 -0.52 45.99
C LEU A 7 4.73 -0.17 44.98
N HIS A 8 3.77 0.68 45.35
CA HIS A 8 2.73 1.15 44.42
C HIS A 8 3.33 1.97 43.28
N LYS A 9 4.31 2.85 43.56
CA LYS A 9 5.02 3.59 42.52
C LYS A 9 5.87 2.67 41.62
N GLN A 10 6.56 1.68 42.18
CA GLN A 10 7.29 0.69 41.40
C GLN A 10 6.36 -0.11 40.48
N LEU A 11 5.20 -0.55 40.98
CA LEU A 11 4.22 -1.28 40.20
C LEU A 11 3.65 -0.43 39.06
N GLN A 12 3.38 0.85 39.29
CA GLN A 12 2.93 1.79 38.25
C GLN A 12 3.98 2.01 37.17
N VAL A 13 5.25 2.16 37.56
CA VAL A 13 6.37 2.29 36.60
C VAL A 13 6.52 1.02 35.75
N THR A 14 6.45 -0.16 36.37
CA THR A 14 6.51 -1.43 35.62
C THR A 14 5.30 -1.65 34.72
N LYS A 15 4.13 -1.15 35.12
CA LYS A 15 2.91 -1.24 34.31
C LYS A 15 2.99 -0.33 33.09
N SER A 16 3.42 0.92 33.25
CA SER A 16 3.66 1.81 32.10
C SER A 16 4.75 1.29 31.17
N PHE A 17 5.81 0.67 31.71
CA PHE A 17 6.86 0.06 30.89
C PHE A 17 6.32 -1.08 30.03
N PHE A 18 5.46 -1.94 30.59
CA PHE A 18 4.84 -3.04 29.86
C PHE A 18 3.80 -2.56 28.82
N GLU A 19 3.08 -1.47 29.12
CA GLU A 19 2.05 -0.89 28.25
C GLU A 19 2.66 -0.21 27.00
N ILE A 20 3.82 0.44 27.16
CA ILE A 20 4.59 1.00 26.03
C ILE A 20 5.11 -0.12 25.10
N HIS A 21 5.55 -1.26 25.67
CA HIS A 21 6.06 -2.39 24.90
C HIS A 21 4.96 -3.15 24.11
N MET A 22 3.71 -3.09 24.55
CA MET A 22 2.57 -3.81 23.94
C MET A 22 1.79 -3.02 22.88
N MET A 23 2.01 -1.71 22.72
CA MET A 23 1.31 -0.88 21.71
C MET A 23 1.98 -0.85 20.33
N GLY A 24 3.08 -1.60 20.13
CA GLY A 24 3.82 -1.66 18.86
C GLY A 24 3.30 -2.68 17.84
N SER A 25 2.26 -3.46 18.16
CA SER A 25 1.73 -4.52 17.30
C SER A 25 0.21 -4.46 17.31
N ASP A 26 -0.41 -3.83 16.30
CA ASP A 26 -1.76 -4.13 15.77
C ASP A 26 -2.25 -2.98 14.87
N THR A 27 -1.67 -2.85 13.68
CA THR A 27 -2.27 -2.08 12.57
C THR A 27 -2.11 -2.84 11.26
N SER A 28 -2.67 -4.04 11.14
CA SER A 28 -2.69 -4.78 9.87
C SER A 28 -3.88 -5.75 9.69
N ALA A 29 -4.95 -5.64 10.48
CA ALA A 29 -6.01 -6.66 10.48
C ALA A 29 -7.41 -6.22 10.01
N THR A 30 -7.65 -4.98 9.56
CA THR A 30 -9.04 -4.50 9.31
C THR A 30 -9.35 -4.12 7.85
N VAL A 31 -8.41 -4.17 6.92
CA VAL A 31 -8.64 -3.72 5.52
C VAL A 31 -9.07 -4.85 4.56
N ILE A 32 -8.94 -6.13 4.95
CA ILE A 32 -9.28 -7.28 4.09
C ILE A 32 -10.64 -7.90 4.46
N GLN A 33 -11.70 -7.09 4.54
CA GLN A 33 -13.06 -7.65 4.66
C GLN A 33 -14.14 -6.70 4.14
N LYS A 34 -14.00 -6.27 2.88
CA LYS A 34 -15.11 -5.68 2.12
C LYS A 34 -14.87 -5.95 0.64
N LEU A 35 -15.95 -6.23 -0.09
CA LEU A 35 -16.02 -6.53 -1.53
C LEU A 35 -16.03 -8.01 -1.93
N ASN A 36 -16.88 -8.83 -1.31
CA ASN A 36 -17.45 -10.01 -1.97
C ASN A 36 -18.86 -10.22 -1.42
N ASN A 37 -19.87 -9.76 -2.17
CA ASN A 37 -21.25 -10.28 -2.24
C ASN A 37 -22.17 -9.20 -2.82
N SER A 38 -22.36 -9.23 -4.14
CA SER A 38 -23.62 -8.81 -4.74
C SER A 38 -23.79 -9.58 -6.04
N GLN A 39 -24.55 -10.67 -5.96
CA GLN A 39 -24.90 -11.55 -7.05
C GLN A 39 -26.17 -10.96 -7.68
N ASP A 40 -25.99 -10.20 -8.77
CA ASP A 40 -27.06 -9.47 -9.44
C ASP A 40 -27.95 -10.40 -10.28
N VAL A 41 -29.18 -9.94 -10.39
CA VAL A 41 -30.43 -10.59 -10.74
C VAL A 41 -30.41 -11.19 -12.15
N SER A 42 -30.89 -12.44 -12.23
CA SER A 42 -31.26 -13.12 -13.47
C SER A 42 -32.34 -12.33 -14.22
N ARG A 43 -31.91 -11.53 -15.20
CA ARG A 43 -32.78 -10.74 -16.07
C ARG A 43 -33.21 -11.59 -17.27
N LYS A 44 -34.45 -12.07 -17.24
CA LYS A 44 -35.14 -12.74 -18.34
C LYS A 44 -34.92 -11.98 -19.66
N ARG A 45 -34.29 -12.62 -20.65
CA ARG A 45 -34.26 -12.13 -22.04
C ARG A 45 -35.53 -12.58 -22.75
N SER A 46 -36.45 -11.65 -22.96
CA SER A 46 -37.49 -11.76 -23.99
C SER A 46 -36.97 -11.12 -25.28
N SER A 47 -36.89 -11.92 -26.34
CA SER A 47 -36.90 -11.46 -27.74
C SER A 47 -38.36 -11.46 -28.21
N PRO A 48 -38.85 -10.53 -29.06
CA PRO A 48 -38.39 -10.43 -30.46
C PRO A 48 -38.56 -9.05 -31.14
N ASN A 49 -37.69 -8.66 -32.08
CA ASN A 49 -38.20 -7.92 -33.23
C ASN A 49 -37.32 -8.07 -34.47
N LYS A 50 -37.93 -8.61 -35.53
CA LYS A 50 -37.38 -8.67 -36.87
C LYS A 50 -37.53 -7.28 -37.48
N GLN A 51 -36.46 -6.50 -37.54
CA GLN A 51 -36.37 -5.40 -38.50
C GLN A 51 -35.30 -5.73 -39.53
N LYS A 52 -35.77 -5.69 -40.78
CA LYS A 52 -35.04 -5.93 -42.01
C LYS A 52 -33.81 -5.01 -42.04
N GLN A 53 -32.63 -5.54 -41.77
CA GLN A 53 -31.39 -4.93 -42.23
C GLN A 53 -30.82 -5.83 -43.31
N GLU A 54 -31.03 -5.36 -44.53
CA GLU A 54 -30.14 -5.48 -45.67
C GLU A 54 -28.75 -6.00 -45.28
N LYS A 55 -28.34 -7.07 -45.94
CA LYS A 55 -27.15 -7.86 -45.60
C LYS A 55 -25.89 -7.02 -45.81
N VAL A 56 -25.54 -6.19 -44.82
CA VAL A 56 -24.14 -5.77 -44.62
C VAL A 56 -23.35 -7.08 -44.49
N PRO A 57 -22.36 -7.35 -45.36
CA PRO A 57 -21.55 -8.55 -45.25
C PRO A 57 -21.04 -8.65 -43.82
N LYS A 58 -21.33 -9.76 -43.13
CA LYS A 58 -20.96 -10.00 -41.72
C LYS A 58 -19.47 -9.70 -41.42
N ARG A 59 -18.63 -9.67 -42.46
CA ARG A 59 -17.23 -9.23 -42.44
C ARG A 59 -17.03 -7.76 -42.06
N ILE A 60 -17.84 -6.81 -42.54
CA ILE A 60 -17.64 -5.37 -42.29
C ILE A 60 -17.86 -5.06 -40.80
N ARG A 61 -18.95 -5.57 -40.22
CA ARG A 61 -19.24 -5.46 -38.77
C ARG A 61 -18.25 -6.19 -37.86
N LYS A 62 -17.48 -7.14 -38.39
CA LYS A 62 -16.40 -7.82 -37.65
C LYS A 62 -15.11 -7.02 -37.74
N ALA A 63 -14.80 -6.44 -38.90
CA ALA A 63 -13.64 -5.59 -39.11
C ALA A 63 -13.71 -4.30 -38.30
N GLU A 64 -14.87 -3.64 -38.25
CA GLU A 64 -15.08 -2.41 -37.47
C GLU A 64 -14.90 -2.64 -35.96
N ARG A 65 -15.55 -3.67 -35.41
CA ARG A 65 -15.36 -4.05 -34.00
C ARG A 65 -13.92 -4.43 -33.65
N GLU A 66 -13.19 -5.03 -34.58
CA GLU A 66 -11.78 -5.36 -34.37
C GLU A 66 -10.90 -4.11 -34.44
N ARG A 67 -11.21 -3.17 -35.36
CA ARG A 67 -10.52 -1.89 -35.48
C ARG A 67 -10.63 -1.08 -34.19
N GLU A 68 -11.85 -0.92 -33.67
CA GLU A 68 -12.09 -0.19 -32.42
C GLU A 68 -11.30 -0.80 -31.25
N LYS A 69 -11.28 -2.13 -31.13
CA LYS A 69 -10.47 -2.81 -30.10
C LYS A 69 -8.98 -2.54 -30.24
N ARG A 70 -8.46 -2.51 -31.46
CA ARG A 70 -7.04 -2.23 -31.71
C ARG A 70 -6.69 -0.78 -31.44
N GLU A 71 -7.58 0.14 -31.77
CA GLU A 71 -7.44 1.57 -31.45
C GLU A 71 -7.42 1.76 -29.93
N GLN A 72 -8.39 1.19 -29.19
CA GLN A 72 -8.40 1.22 -27.72
C GLN A 72 -7.11 0.67 -27.10
N LEU A 73 -6.62 -0.48 -27.57
CA LEU A 73 -5.37 -1.06 -27.07
C LEU A 73 -4.15 -0.19 -27.43
N ASN A 74 -4.13 0.41 -28.61
CA ASN A 74 -3.04 1.30 -29.01
C ASN A 74 -2.99 2.55 -28.12
N GLU A 75 -4.14 3.16 -27.81
CA GLU A 75 -4.19 4.31 -26.88
C GLU A 75 -3.61 3.97 -25.51
N LEU A 76 -3.90 2.76 -24.99
CA LEU A 76 -3.30 2.29 -23.74
C LEU A 76 -1.77 2.12 -23.84
N PHE A 77 -1.28 1.59 -24.97
CA PHE A 77 0.16 1.46 -25.20
C PHE A 77 0.85 2.82 -25.33
N LEU A 78 0.21 3.79 -25.99
CA LEU A 78 0.71 5.15 -26.12
C LEU A 78 0.78 5.82 -24.75
N GLY A 79 -0.29 5.78 -23.96
CA GLY A 79 -0.29 6.34 -22.60
C GLY A 79 0.73 5.68 -21.68
N LEU A 80 0.95 4.37 -21.81
CA LEU A 80 2.01 3.68 -21.08
C LEU A 80 3.40 4.14 -21.52
N ALA A 81 3.66 4.24 -22.82
CA ALA A 81 4.95 4.68 -23.34
C ALA A 81 5.28 6.12 -22.93
N ASP A 82 4.29 7.01 -22.97
CA ASP A 82 4.38 8.40 -22.53
C ASP A 82 4.70 8.50 -21.03
N THR A 83 3.99 7.74 -20.20
CA THR A 83 4.24 7.71 -18.74
C THR A 83 5.66 7.21 -18.40
N LEU A 84 6.21 6.33 -19.23
CA LEU A 84 7.55 5.78 -19.04
C LEU A 84 8.66 6.66 -19.65
N ASP A 85 8.31 7.80 -20.28
CA ASP A 85 9.23 8.68 -21.01
C ASP A 85 10.13 7.89 -22.00
N LEU A 86 9.54 6.87 -22.61
CA LEU A 86 10.23 6.01 -23.55
C LEU A 86 10.43 6.78 -24.86
N SER A 87 11.63 7.33 -25.05
CA SER A 87 12.01 7.96 -26.32
C SER A 87 11.66 7.07 -27.53
N GLU A 88 11.31 7.70 -28.66
CA GLU A 88 10.83 7.05 -29.91
C GLU A 88 11.66 5.81 -30.35
N GLN A 89 12.92 5.71 -29.91
CA GLN A 89 13.82 4.62 -30.25
C GLN A 89 13.46 3.25 -29.64
N SER A 90 12.60 3.22 -28.62
CA SER A 90 12.16 1.96 -27.96
C SER A 90 10.76 1.49 -28.36
N SER A 91 10.21 2.04 -29.45
CA SER A 91 8.81 1.97 -29.93
C SER A 91 8.19 0.59 -30.18
N GLY A 92 8.88 -0.50 -29.84
CA GLY A 92 8.32 -1.85 -29.86
C GLY A 92 7.41 -2.11 -28.66
N LYS A 93 6.17 -2.56 -28.90
CA LYS A 93 5.19 -2.94 -27.83
C LYS A 93 5.78 -3.89 -26.78
N ALA A 94 6.63 -4.82 -27.19
CA ALA A 94 7.30 -5.74 -26.27
C ALA A 94 8.35 -5.04 -25.38
N SER A 95 9.06 -4.06 -25.93
CA SER A 95 10.05 -3.25 -25.20
C SER A 95 9.36 -2.36 -24.17
N THR A 96 8.26 -1.68 -24.54
CA THR A 96 7.44 -0.89 -23.62
C THR A 96 6.97 -1.71 -22.42
N LEU A 97 6.44 -2.91 -22.65
CA LEU A 97 5.99 -3.79 -21.56
C LEU A 97 7.15 -4.28 -20.70
N ARG A 98 8.28 -4.65 -21.31
CA ARG A 98 9.47 -5.08 -20.58
C ARG A 98 9.95 -3.97 -19.65
N GLU A 99 10.01 -2.75 -20.17
CA GLU A 99 10.47 -1.60 -19.39
C GLU A 99 9.50 -1.26 -18.27
N ALA A 100 8.19 -1.28 -18.53
CA ALA A 100 7.17 -1.12 -17.51
C ALA A 100 7.35 -2.13 -16.36
N ILE A 101 7.56 -3.40 -16.69
CA ILE A 101 7.78 -4.47 -15.70
C ILE A 101 9.06 -4.24 -14.91
N ARG A 102 10.14 -3.83 -15.59
CA ARG A 102 11.43 -3.54 -14.94
C ARG A 102 11.30 -2.39 -13.96
N LEU A 103 10.73 -1.27 -14.40
CA LEU A 103 10.51 -0.09 -13.56
C LEU A 103 9.65 -0.42 -12.34
N LEU A 104 8.57 -1.19 -12.53
CA LEU A 104 7.70 -1.60 -11.43
C LEU A 104 8.48 -2.39 -10.37
N LYS A 105 9.32 -3.35 -10.79
CA LYS A 105 10.18 -4.11 -9.86
C LYS A 105 11.16 -3.23 -9.12
N ASP A 106 11.78 -2.29 -9.82
CA ASP A 106 12.77 -1.38 -9.23
C ASP A 106 12.11 -0.46 -8.20
N LEU A 107 10.92 0.06 -8.48
CA LEU A 107 10.12 0.85 -7.54
C LEU A 107 9.70 0.02 -6.32
N PHE A 108 9.29 -1.24 -6.51
CA PHE A 108 8.99 -2.14 -5.40
C PHE A 108 10.21 -2.39 -4.50
N SER A 109 11.39 -2.57 -5.11
CA SER A 109 12.64 -2.73 -4.36
C SER A 109 12.96 -1.48 -3.54
N GLN A 110 12.80 -0.28 -4.12
CA GLN A 110 13.02 0.99 -3.43
C GLN A 110 12.04 1.21 -2.27
N ILE A 111 10.77 0.85 -2.43
CA ILE A 111 9.78 0.92 -1.35
C ILE A 111 10.19 -0.02 -0.21
N GLN A 112 10.63 -1.24 -0.52
CA GLN A 112 11.06 -2.20 0.50
C GLN A 112 12.31 -1.73 1.24
N SER A 113 13.32 -1.21 0.54
CA SER A 113 14.52 -0.66 1.19
C SER A 113 14.16 0.53 2.06
N LEU A 114 13.33 1.45 1.57
CA LEU A 114 12.92 2.64 2.33
C LEU A 114 12.13 2.27 3.58
N LYS A 115 11.27 1.25 3.52
CA LYS A 115 10.57 0.74 4.71
C LYS A 115 11.55 0.18 5.74
N LYS A 116 12.53 -0.59 5.30
CA LYS A 116 13.59 -1.13 6.18
C LYS A 116 14.42 0.00 6.81
N ASP A 117 14.78 1.02 6.02
CA ASP A 117 15.55 2.16 6.51
C ASP A 117 14.73 2.97 7.52
N SER A 118 13.44 3.17 7.27
CA SER A 118 12.51 3.80 8.22
C SER A 118 12.41 3.03 9.54
N GLU A 119 12.25 1.70 9.48
CA GLU A 119 12.26 0.84 10.67
C GLU A 119 13.58 0.93 11.44
N SER A 120 14.72 0.95 10.72
CA SER A 120 16.05 1.13 11.31
C SER A 120 16.17 2.48 12.01
N LEU A 121 15.77 3.58 11.37
CA LEU A 121 15.82 4.92 11.94
C LEU A 121 14.87 5.08 13.15
N LEU A 122 13.70 4.44 13.12
CA LEU A 122 12.79 4.39 14.26
C LEU A 122 13.42 3.64 15.44
N SER A 123 14.12 2.54 15.19
CA SER A 123 14.82 1.79 16.23
C SER A 123 15.95 2.61 16.87
N GLU A 124 16.69 3.38 16.06
CA GLU A 124 17.75 4.28 16.53
C GLU A 124 17.16 5.44 17.35
N THR A 125 16.08 6.06 16.86
CA THR A 125 15.37 7.12 17.58
C THR A 125 14.82 6.61 18.91
N HIS A 126 14.25 5.40 18.94
CA HIS A 126 13.74 4.77 20.14
C HIS A 126 14.86 4.48 21.14
N TYR A 127 16.02 4.00 20.68
CA TYR A 127 17.19 3.77 21.53
C TYR A 127 17.75 5.08 22.12
N VAL A 128 17.88 6.14 21.33
CA VAL A 128 18.36 7.45 21.78
C VAL A 128 17.38 8.07 22.78
N SER A 129 16.08 8.03 22.49
CA SER A 129 15.03 8.53 23.38
C SER A 129 14.98 7.76 24.69
N SER A 130 15.06 6.43 24.64
CA SER A 130 15.11 5.58 25.83
C SER A 130 16.36 5.91 26.67
N SER A 131 17.53 5.96 26.04
CA SER A 131 18.79 6.31 26.71
C SER A 131 18.76 7.70 27.35
N GLN A 132 18.16 8.68 26.69
CA GLN A 132 18.01 10.04 27.21
C GLN A 132 17.00 10.10 28.37
N ALA A 133 15.90 9.35 28.30
CA ALA A 133 14.95 9.21 29.40
C ALA A 133 15.60 8.52 30.61
N PHE A 134 16.38 7.46 30.40
CA PHE A 134 17.14 6.81 31.48
C PHE A 134 18.17 7.74 32.10
N SER A 135 18.87 8.54 31.30
CA SER A 135 19.78 9.57 31.77
C SER A 135 19.06 10.62 32.62
N SER A 136 17.95 11.18 32.13
CA SER A 136 17.12 12.15 32.85
C SER A 136 16.58 11.60 34.18
N LEU A 137 16.07 10.36 34.18
CA LEU A 137 15.60 9.68 35.38
C LEU A 137 16.74 9.37 36.35
N PHE A 138 17.91 8.99 35.86
CA PHE A 138 19.10 8.77 36.68
C PHE A 138 19.55 10.07 37.36
N TYR A 139 19.58 11.20 36.64
CA TYR A 139 19.87 12.50 37.24
C TYR A 139 18.81 12.91 38.26
N LEU A 140 17.53 12.67 37.99
CA LEU A 140 16.43 12.99 38.91
C LEU A 140 16.46 12.11 40.17
N TRP A 141 16.92 10.86 40.07
CA TRP A 141 17.11 9.94 41.20
C TRP A 141 18.42 10.21 41.96
N ARG A 142 19.43 10.76 41.28
CA ARG A 142 20.75 11.16 41.85
C ARG A 142 20.72 12.54 42.50
N LEU A 143 19.69 13.37 42.23
CA LEU A 143 19.47 14.61 42.96
C LEU A 143 19.19 14.27 44.43
N PRO A 144 20.02 14.73 45.39
CA PRO A 144 19.67 14.61 46.80
C PRO A 144 18.39 15.42 46.99
N ALA A 145 17.37 14.77 47.57
CA ALA A 145 16.20 15.47 48.06
C ALA A 145 16.66 16.44 49.17
N CYS A 146 17.03 17.65 48.78
CA CYS A 146 17.09 18.84 49.61
C CYS A 146 15.88 19.68 49.15
N VAL A 147 14.88 20.01 49.98
CA VAL A 147 14.77 20.20 51.43
C VAL A 147 13.38 19.74 51.87
#